data_AF-A0A4P5WC44-F1
#
_entry.id   AF-A0A4P5WC44-F1
#
_cell.length_a   1.000
_cell.length_b   1.000
_cell.length_c   1.000
_cell.angle_alpha   90.00
_cell.angle_beta   90.00
_cell.angle_gamma   90.00
#
_symmetry.space_group_name_H-M   'P 1'
#
loop_
_entity.id
_entity.type
_entity.pdbx_description
1 polymer ?
#
loop_
_entity_poly.entity_id
_entity_poly.type
_entity_poly.pdbx_seq_one_letter_code
_entity_poly.pdbx_strand_id
1 'polypeptide(L)'
;MPEIILLDTLIWFWWINEEHHRFPASWLARIENAEKVLVSPVSCFEIALANQGGRLTLPYNADDWLHDALTPAGVELLPMTAAIATRAVSLSPIHKDPSIELLLLVRLNITRNFPQY
;
A
#
# COMPACT_ATOMS: atom_id res chain seq x y z
N MET A 1 -7.53 -16.30 12.61
CA MET A 1 -8.49 -15.39 11.93
C MET A 1 -7.86 -14.98 10.63
N PRO A 2 -8.61 -14.90 9.53
CA PRO A 2 -8.06 -14.41 8.27
C PRO A 2 -7.61 -12.95 8.45
N GLU A 3 -6.34 -12.68 8.15
CA GLU A 3 -5.75 -11.35 8.33
C GLU A 3 -5.76 -10.59 7.00
N ILE A 4 -6.25 -9.35 7.01
CA ILE A 4 -6.20 -8.46 5.85
C ILE A 4 -5.16 -7.38 6.14
N ILE A 5 -4.16 -7.29 5.27
CA ILE A 5 -2.99 -6.43 5.48
C ILE A 5 -2.97 -5.35 4.41
N LEU A 6 -3.05 -4.09 4.85
CA LEU A 6 -2.69 -2.94 4.03
C LEU A 6 -1.20 -2.65 4.19
N LEU A 7 -0.45 -2.71 3.09
CA LEU A 7 0.97 -2.39 3.05
C LEU A 7 1.21 -0.90 2.82
N ASP A 8 2.30 -0.41 3.43
CA ASP A 8 2.92 0.86 3.08
C ASP A 8 3.68 0.74 1.74
N THR A 9 3.86 1.85 1.04
CA THR A 9 4.53 1.92 -0.26
C THR A 9 5.93 1.29 -0.27
N LEU A 10 6.75 1.56 0.76
CA LEU A 10 8.11 1.01 0.80
C LEU A 10 8.13 -0.47 1.15
N ILE A 11 7.27 -0.91 2.07
CA ILE A 11 7.18 -2.32 2.43
C ILE A 11 6.68 -3.15 1.25
N TRP A 12 5.67 -2.65 0.53
CA TRP A 12 5.18 -3.26 -0.70
C TRP A 12 6.30 -3.35 -1.74
N PHE A 13 7.00 -2.24 -2.00
CA PHE A 13 8.12 -2.21 -2.94
C PHE A 13 9.20 -3.24 -2.58
N TRP A 14 9.66 -3.29 -1.33
CA TRP A 14 10.70 -4.24 -0.91
C TRP A 14 10.23 -5.69 -0.97
N TRP A 15 8.97 -5.95 -0.63
CA TRP A 15 8.43 -7.31 -0.69
C TRP A 15 8.35 -7.83 -2.13
N ILE A 16 7.85 -7.02 -3.08
CA ILE A 16 7.81 -7.40 -4.50
C ILE A 16 9.20 -7.63 -5.09
N ASN A 17 10.20 -6.85 -4.67
CA ASN A 17 11.58 -7.00 -5.15
C ASN A 17 12.42 -7.99 -4.32
N GLU A 18 11.79 -8.82 -3.48
CA GLU A 18 12.46 -9.81 -2.62
C GLU A 18 13.53 -9.23 -1.67
N GLU A 19 13.46 -7.93 -1.38
CA GLU A 19 14.33 -7.23 -0.42
C GLU A 19 13.90 -7.47 1.04
N HIS A 20 13.60 -8.72 1.41
CA HIS A 20 13.02 -9.09 2.72
C HIS A 20 13.88 -8.70 3.93
N HIS A 21 15.17 -8.44 3.72
CA HIS A 21 16.09 -7.96 4.75
C HIS A 21 15.80 -6.51 5.22
N ARG A 22 14.97 -5.76 4.48
CA ARG A 22 14.60 -4.36 4.79
C ARG A 22 13.51 -4.22 5.86
N PHE A 23 12.81 -5.31 6.18
CA PHE A 23 11.73 -5.32 7.16
C PHE A 23 11.81 -6.56 8.07
N PRO A 24 11.15 -6.57 9.25
CA PRO A 24 11.24 -7.69 10.17
C PRO A 24 10.76 -9.00 9.54
N ALA A 25 11.54 -10.09 9.72
CA ALA A 25 11.20 -11.40 9.16
C ALA A 25 9.83 -11.93 9.61
N SER A 26 9.36 -11.52 10.80
CA SER A 26 8.02 -11.86 11.30
C SER A 26 6.88 -11.26 10.45
N TRP A 27 7.16 -10.21 9.68
CA TRP A 27 6.16 -9.59 8.79
C TRP A 27 6.00 -10.39 7.50
N LEU A 28 7.07 -10.97 6.96
CA LEU A 28 7.01 -11.78 5.76
C LEU A 28 5.98 -12.91 5.90
N ALA A 29 6.11 -13.69 6.98
CA ALA A 29 5.17 -14.76 7.28
C ALA A 29 3.72 -14.26 7.43
N ARG A 30 3.50 -13.03 7.93
CA ARG A 30 2.14 -12.47 8.03
C ARG A 30 1.59 -12.05 6.67
N ILE A 31 2.42 -11.46 5.81
CA ILE A 31 2.04 -11.05 4.46
C ILE A 31 1.70 -12.27 3.60
N GLU A 32 2.54 -13.30 3.62
CA GLU A 32 2.34 -14.54 2.86
C GLU A 32 1.14 -15.35 3.32
N ASN A 33 0.79 -15.29 4.62
CA ASN A 33 -0.37 -15.98 5.19
C ASN A 33 -1.62 -15.09 5.30
N ALA A 34 -1.57 -13.85 4.79
CA ALA A 34 -2.72 -12.97 4.80
C ALA A 34 -3.82 -13.52 3.88
N GLU A 35 -5.09 -13.31 4.26
CA GLU A 35 -6.21 -13.58 3.36
C GLU A 35 -6.18 -12.63 2.16
N LYS A 36 -5.85 -11.35 2.43
CA LYS A 36 -5.71 -10.32 1.40
C LYS A 36 -4.56 -9.39 1.74
N VAL A 37 -3.78 -9.07 0.72
CA VAL A 37 -2.77 -8.01 0.75
C VAL A 37 -3.29 -6.85 -0.10
N LEU A 38 -3.36 -5.67 0.51
CA LEU A 38 -3.93 -4.46 -0.09
C LEU A 38 -2.86 -3.38 -0.20
N VAL A 39 -2.94 -2.57 -1.25
CA VAL A 39 -2.17 -1.32 -1.39
C VAL A 39 -3.08 -0.16 -1.79
N SER A 40 -2.68 1.07 -1.46
CA SER A 40 -3.41 2.27 -1.87
C SER A 40 -3.03 2.68 -3.29
N PRO A 41 -3.95 3.22 -4.11
CA PRO A 41 -3.61 3.89 -5.36
C PRO A 41 -2.58 5.02 -5.21
N VAL A 42 -2.47 5.62 -4.03
CA VAL A 42 -1.40 6.59 -3.74
C VAL A 42 -0.02 5.95 -3.74
N SER A 43 0.12 4.70 -3.28
CA SER A 43 1.38 3.97 -3.36
C SER A 43 1.82 3.77 -4.81
N CYS A 44 0.89 3.48 -5.72
CA CYS A 44 1.18 3.41 -7.15
C CYS A 44 1.69 4.75 -7.70
N PHE A 45 1.02 5.85 -7.33
CA PHE A 45 1.43 7.20 -7.72
C PHE A 45 2.83 7.55 -7.18
N GLU A 46 3.13 7.23 -5.94
CA GLU A 46 4.44 7.49 -5.32
C GLU A 46 5.56 6.72 -6.02
N ILE A 47 5.35 5.44 -6.35
CA ILE A 47 6.32 4.62 -7.09
C ILE A 47 6.55 5.20 -8.49
N ALA A 48 5.48 5.52 -9.22
CA ALA A 48 5.58 6.09 -10.56
C ALA A 48 6.29 7.46 -10.54
N LEU A 49 5.95 8.33 -9.59
CA LEU A 49 6.56 9.64 -9.42
C LEU A 49 8.04 9.53 -9.01
N ALA A 50 8.39 8.59 -8.13
CA ALA A 50 9.76 8.34 -7.73
C ALA A 50 10.61 7.80 -8.89
N ASN A 51 10.04 6.90 -9.71
CA ASN A 51 10.70 6.39 -10.91
C ASN A 51 10.91 7.49 -11.96
N GLN A 52 9.88 8.29 -12.24
CA GLN A 52 9.96 9.43 -13.15
C GLN A 52 11.03 10.45 -12.70
N GLY A 53 11.12 10.70 -11.39
CA GLY A 53 12.11 11.61 -10.82
C GLY A 53 13.52 11.01 -10.66
N GLY A 54 13.76 9.77 -11.10
CA GLY A 54 15.04 9.08 -10.97
C GLY A 54 15.45 8.72 -9.54
N ARG A 55 14.53 8.85 -8.57
CA ARG A 55 14.76 8.50 -7.16
C ARG A 55 14.60 7.01 -6.90
N LEU A 56 13.82 6.35 -7.74
CA LEU A 56 13.60 4.91 -7.75
C LEU A 56 14.02 4.40 -9.13
N THR A 57 14.72 3.27 -9.20
CA THR A 57 15.03 2.61 -10.47
C THR A 57 14.22 1.32 -10.53
N LEU A 58 13.31 1.25 -11.50
CA LEU A 58 12.56 0.04 -11.78
C LEU A 58 13.26 -0.78 -12.89
N PRO A 59 13.12 -2.11 -12.88
CA PRO A 59 13.72 -2.97 -13.91
C PRO A 59 13.16 -2.71 -15.32
N TYR A 60 11.98 -2.12 -15.41
CA TYR A 60 11.28 -1.73 -16.64
C TYR A 60 10.34 -0.54 -16.34
N ASN A 61 9.50 -0.14 -17.30
CA ASN A 61 8.64 1.03 -17.12
C ASN A 61 7.65 0.83 -15.95
N ALA A 62 7.22 1.94 -15.36
CA ALA A 62 6.40 1.92 -14.15
C ALA A 62 5.04 1.26 -14.34
N ASP A 63 4.43 1.39 -15.52
CA ASP A 63 3.10 0.82 -15.77
C ASP A 63 3.15 -0.70 -15.79
N ASP A 64 4.12 -1.27 -16.51
CA ASP A 64 4.36 -2.71 -16.54
C ASP A 64 4.76 -3.23 -15.14
N TRP A 65 5.61 -2.51 -14.41
CA TRP A 65 6.01 -2.91 -13.06
C TRP A 65 4.82 -2.91 -12.09
N LEU A 66 3.98 -1.88 -12.15
CA LEU A 66 2.77 -1.79 -11.33
C LEU A 66 1.76 -2.89 -11.69
N HIS A 67 1.66 -3.26 -12.97
CA HIS A 67 0.83 -4.38 -13.38
C HIS A 67 1.27 -5.67 -12.68
N ASP A 68 2.56 -6.00 -12.74
CA ASP A 68 3.11 -7.22 -12.14
C ASP A 68 3.04 -7.19 -10.60
N ALA A 69 3.31 -6.04 -10.00
CA ALA A 69 3.31 -5.84 -8.55
C ALA A 69 1.91 -5.86 -7.90
N LEU A 70 0.84 -5.87 -8.70
CA LEU A 70 -0.55 -5.91 -8.25
C LEU A 70 -1.12 -7.34 -8.31
N THR A 71 -2.15 -7.56 -9.14
CA THR A 71 -2.91 -8.82 -9.17
C THR A 71 -2.04 -10.05 -9.45
N PRO A 72 -1.04 -10.02 -10.36
CA PRO A 72 -0.13 -11.14 -10.55
C PRO A 72 0.65 -11.53 -9.29
N ALA A 73 0.99 -10.55 -8.45
CA ALA A 73 1.66 -10.76 -7.15
C ALA A 73 0.69 -11.06 -5.99
N GLY A 74 -0.62 -11.23 -6.25
CA GLY A 74 -1.62 -11.44 -5.21
C GLY A 74 -1.95 -10.19 -4.39
N VAL A 75 -1.64 -9.00 -4.92
CA VAL A 75 -1.94 -7.71 -4.28
C VAL A 75 -3.18 -7.09 -4.91
N GLU A 76 -4.12 -6.70 -4.05
CA GLU A 76 -5.35 -6.02 -4.44
C GLU A 76 -5.21 -4.50 -4.27
N LEU A 77 -5.58 -3.74 -5.29
CA LEU A 77 -5.64 -2.28 -5.20
C LEU A 77 -6.90 -1.86 -4.44
N LEU A 78 -6.74 -1.07 -3.39
CA LEU A 78 -7.87 -0.59 -2.61
C LEU A 78 -8.73 0.40 -3.41
N PRO A 79 -10.07 0.23 -3.46
CA PRO A 79 -10.95 1.18 -4.14
C PRO A 79 -10.83 2.60 -3.55
N MET A 80 -10.41 3.56 -4.37
CA MET A 80 -10.40 4.97 -4.00
C MET A 80 -11.71 5.63 -4.42
N THR A 81 -12.44 6.19 -3.46
CA THR A 81 -13.69 6.94 -3.72
C THR A 81 -13.54 8.39 -3.28
N ALA A 82 -14.35 9.29 -3.83
CA ALA A 82 -14.38 10.69 -3.40
C ALA A 82 -14.65 10.83 -1.89
N ALA A 83 -15.50 9.96 -1.32
CA ALA A 83 -15.79 9.94 0.11
C ALA A 83 -14.56 9.54 0.96
N ILE A 84 -13.75 8.58 0.49
CA ILE A 84 -12.49 8.22 1.16
C ILE A 84 -11.50 9.40 1.05
N ALA A 85 -11.29 9.94 -0.14
CA ALA A 85 -10.37 11.05 -0.34
C ALA A 85 -10.71 12.28 0.52
N THR A 86 -11.98 12.71 0.52
CA THR A 86 -12.43 13.87 1.31
C THR A 86 -12.39 13.62 2.81
N ARG A 87 -12.65 12.39 3.26
CA ARG A 87 -12.56 12.06 4.67
C ARG A 87 -11.11 12.05 5.16
N ALA A 88 -10.14 11.74 4.30
CA ALA A 88 -8.74 11.62 4.69
C ALA A 88 -8.18 12.97 5.14
N VAL A 89 -8.42 14.00 4.33
CA VAL A 89 -8.06 15.40 4.65
C VAL A 89 -8.84 15.99 5.83
N SER A 90 -9.92 15.34 6.26
CA SER A 90 -10.70 15.74 7.44
C SER A 90 -10.23 15.09 8.74
N LEU A 91 -9.44 14.00 8.66
CA LEU A 91 -8.68 13.53 9.80
C LEU A 91 -7.66 14.63 10.09
N SER A 92 -7.66 15.19 11.31
CA SER A 92 -6.83 16.35 11.67
C SER A 92 -5.44 16.29 11.02
N PRO A 93 -4.87 17.44 10.58
CA PRO A 93 -3.60 17.48 9.88
C PRO A 93 -2.45 17.16 10.84
N ILE A 94 -2.33 15.87 11.16
CA ILE A 94 -1.28 15.33 11.99
C ILE A 94 0.03 15.31 11.18
N HIS A 95 -0.06 15.21 9.85
CA HIS A 95 1.07 15.15 8.94
C HIS A 95 1.02 16.29 7.91
N LYS A 96 2.19 16.73 7.45
CA LYS A 96 2.29 17.74 6.37
C LYS A 96 2.04 17.15 4.97
N ASP A 97 1.93 15.83 4.89
CA ASP A 97 1.83 15.10 3.63
C ASP A 97 0.43 14.46 3.50
N PRO A 98 -0.41 14.94 2.57
CA PRO A 98 -1.76 14.42 2.34
C PRO A 98 -1.79 12.93 1.93
N SER A 99 -0.70 12.40 1.38
CA SER A 99 -0.58 10.96 1.06
C SER A 99 -0.65 10.11 2.33
N ILE A 100 -0.01 10.57 3.41
CA ILE A 100 0.02 9.92 4.72
C ILE A 100 -1.36 9.94 5.36
N GLU A 101 -2.10 11.04 5.23
CA GLU A 101 -3.48 11.14 5.72
C GLU A 101 -4.41 10.15 5.00
N LEU A 102 -4.21 9.97 3.70
CA LEU A 102 -4.98 9.01 2.90
C LEU A 102 -4.65 7.56 3.29
N LEU A 103 -3.38 7.21 3.43
CA LEU A 103 -2.95 5.89 3.90
C LEU A 103 -3.51 5.60 5.31
N LEU A 104 -3.46 6.57 6.22
CA LEU A 104 -4.00 6.44 7.56
C LEU A 104 -5.52 6.24 7.55
N LEU A 105 -6.26 7.01 6.75
CA LEU A 105 -7.70 6.82 6.64
C LEU A 105 -8.02 5.43 6.10
N VAL A 106 -7.36 4.99 5.03
CA VAL A 106 -7.59 3.67 4.44
C VAL A 106 -7.36 2.59 5.50
N ARG A 107 -6.27 2.69 6.27
CA ARG A 107 -5.99 1.80 7.40
C ARG A 107 -7.14 1.77 8.42
N LEU A 108 -7.63 2.94 8.84
CA LEU A 108 -8.75 3.04 9.79
C LEU A 108 -10.07 2.48 9.22
N ASN A 109 -10.32 2.65 7.92
CA ASN A 109 -11.54 2.21 7.27
C ASN A 109 -11.57 0.68 7.10
N ILE A 110 -10.41 0.06 6.82
CA ILE A 110 -10.25 -1.39 6.83
C ILE A 110 -10.57 -1.91 8.24
N THR A 111 -9.95 -1.37 9.29
CA THR A 111 -10.23 -1.80 10.68
C THR A 111 -11.70 -1.63 11.10
N ARG A 112 -12.43 -0.67 10.51
CA ARG A 112 -13.86 -0.43 10.81
C ARG A 112 -14.84 -1.28 9.99
N ASN A 113 -14.48 -1.69 8.78
CA ASN A 113 -15.35 -2.49 7.91
C ASN A 113 -15.30 -3.99 8.22
N PHE A 114 -14.42 -4.43 9.11
CA PHE A 114 -14.45 -5.78 9.68
C PHE A 114 -15.02 -5.71 11.09
N PRO A 115 -16.12 -6.44 11.39
CA PRO A 115 -16.59 -6.50 12.75
C PRO A 115 -15.55 -7.20 13.61
N GLN A 116 -15.25 -6.61 14.77
CA GLN A 116 -14.51 -7.28 15.84
C GLN A 116 -15.42 -8.37 16.42
N TYR A 117 -15.35 -9.58 15.88
CA TYR A 117 -15.92 -10.79 16.48
C TYR A 117 -14.84 -11.84 16.60
#